data_AF-A0A812NDQ1-F1
#
_entry.id   AF-A0A812NDQ1-F1
#
_cell.length_a   1.000
_cell.length_b   1.000
_cell.length_c   1.000
_cell.angle_alpha   90.00
_cell.angle_beta   90.00
_cell.angle_gamma   90.00
#
_symmetry.space_group_name_H-M   'P 1'
#
loop_
_entity.id
_entity.type
_entity.pdbx_description
1 polymer ?
#
loop_
_entity_poly.entity_id
_entity_poly.type
_entity_poly.pdbx_seq_one_letter_code
_entity_poly.pdbx_strand_id
1 'polypeptide(L)'
;MAVVANGCVLFPDLVKLHSSTWRLLSEFVGTFLLVLTVGCNVLGGNVTWGGVSIAFVLMICIYAMGAVSGANFNPAVSVTLGISKAMGGPGLDWKTVGQYAAVQSAAGICAAVCYCLLYGQSFNLTPSDGFGWLNAGMCESLYMFVLCFVVLNVAAARKNTTEHNEYYGMAIGLVIVAGAYGAGAVSGGCFNPAVALAIDVSSAARGFGWCVPYVLFELLGAAAAAALFKVVRPEDFFGERTGKAELVSEFLGTFVLVLTVGLNVLAKSQAGAFSIAAALTSMIYALGDVSGAHFNPAVTLAIFASGRCAQLTPGKAGMYIGAQILGGVVAAFMYSFIYVGQSFPLGPVGSSTWSQVIVAEVVFTFLLSFVVLCVAVSPRTKSSHMFGLLIGSCVTVGGFAIGGISGGSLNPAVSVGIASANLLNGGLFYKALVYSALELAGGAAAAGIFKLTHDVDLDMAEKEKLVA
;
A
#
# COMPACT_ATOMS: atom_id res chain seq x y z
N MET A 1 1.72 -29.44 29.78
CA MET A 1 0.77 -30.37 29.15
C MET A 1 -0.13 -29.53 28.25
N ALA A 2 -0.15 -29.84 26.95
CA ALA A 2 -0.64 -28.96 25.89
C ALA A 2 -2.15 -28.70 25.90
N VAL A 3 -2.56 -27.46 25.62
CA VAL A 3 -3.78 -27.16 24.87
C VAL A 3 -3.50 -25.98 23.91
N VAL A 4 -3.37 -26.35 22.65
CA VAL A 4 -3.33 -25.50 21.46
C VAL A 4 -4.65 -24.75 21.33
N ALA A 5 -4.61 -23.43 21.15
CA ALA A 5 -5.76 -22.64 20.73
C ALA A 5 -5.31 -21.51 19.78
N ASN A 6 -5.16 -21.92 18.51
CA ASN A 6 -4.94 -21.11 17.32
C ASN A 6 -5.95 -19.95 17.21
N GLY A 7 -5.48 -18.76 16.85
CA GLY A 7 -6.35 -17.65 16.51
C GLY A 7 -5.55 -16.36 16.40
N CYS A 8 -5.20 -16.02 15.18
CA CYS A 8 -4.44 -14.81 14.90
C CYS A 8 -5.32 -13.57 15.02
N VAL A 9 -4.94 -12.68 15.94
CA VAL A 9 -5.06 -11.22 15.89
C VAL A 9 -3.92 -10.71 16.78
N LEU A 10 -3.16 -9.72 16.30
CA LEU A 10 -2.10 -9.00 17.00
C LEU A 10 -2.23 -9.08 18.54
N PHE A 11 -1.23 -9.69 19.17
CA PHE A 11 -1.14 -9.97 20.62
C PHE A 11 -2.16 -11.01 21.14
N PRO A 12 -2.10 -12.28 20.68
CA PRO A 12 -3.03 -13.33 21.10
C PRO A 12 -3.10 -13.53 22.62
N ASP A 13 -2.05 -13.14 23.36
CA ASP A 13 -2.02 -13.21 24.82
C ASP A 13 -2.60 -11.96 25.50
N LEU A 14 -2.57 -10.77 24.89
CA LEU A 14 -3.10 -9.53 25.50
C LEU A 14 -4.58 -9.31 25.16
N VAL A 15 -5.01 -9.59 23.93
CA VAL A 15 -6.43 -9.42 23.52
C VAL A 15 -7.35 -10.39 24.28
N LYS A 16 -6.85 -11.58 24.64
CA LYS A 16 -7.58 -12.55 25.47
C LYS A 16 -7.70 -12.13 26.94
N LEU A 17 -6.86 -11.21 27.44
CA LEU A 17 -6.99 -10.65 28.79
C LEU A 17 -8.17 -9.68 28.88
N HIS A 18 -8.56 -9.08 27.75
CA HIS A 18 -9.63 -8.09 27.71
C HIS A 18 -10.99 -8.76 27.48
N SER A 19 -11.96 -8.41 28.33
CA SER A 19 -13.36 -8.81 28.13
C SER A 19 -13.89 -8.26 26.80
N SER A 20 -14.96 -8.89 26.30
CA SER A 20 -15.64 -8.44 25.07
C SER A 20 -16.02 -6.95 25.13
N THR A 21 -16.36 -6.42 26.31
CA THR A 21 -16.71 -5.01 26.50
C THR A 21 -15.56 -4.07 26.15
N TRP A 22 -14.35 -4.34 26.65
CA TRP A 22 -13.17 -3.49 26.41
C TRP A 22 -12.76 -3.48 24.94
N ARG A 23 -12.90 -4.63 24.27
CA ARG A 23 -12.65 -4.76 22.84
C ARG A 23 -13.60 -3.89 22.02
N LEU A 24 -14.90 -3.92 22.35
CA LEU A 24 -15.90 -3.11 21.66
C LEU A 24 -15.74 -1.61 21.93
N LEU A 25 -15.36 -1.23 23.15
CA LEU A 25 -15.07 0.17 23.48
C LEU A 25 -13.84 0.67 22.71
N SER A 26 -12.81 -0.16 22.58
CA SER A 26 -11.64 0.14 21.77
C SER A 26 -12.00 0.41 20.31
N GLU A 27 -12.77 -0.49 19.68
CA GLU A 27 -13.28 -0.30 18.32
C GLU A 27 -14.15 0.95 18.18
N PHE A 28 -14.98 1.26 19.19
CA PHE A 28 -15.78 2.48 19.21
C PHE A 28 -14.89 3.73 19.18
N VAL A 29 -13.92 3.82 20.10
CA VAL A 29 -13.06 5.01 20.24
C VAL A 29 -12.23 5.23 18.98
N GLY A 30 -11.60 4.19 18.45
CA GLY A 30 -10.77 4.32 17.25
C GLY A 30 -11.58 4.69 16.00
N THR A 31 -12.74 4.08 15.78
CA THR A 31 -13.61 4.47 14.65
C THR A 31 -14.20 5.86 14.83
N PHE A 32 -14.56 6.25 16.05
CA PHE A 32 -15.04 7.60 16.35
C PHE A 32 -13.99 8.65 15.97
N LEU A 33 -12.74 8.48 16.44
CA LEU A 33 -11.65 9.40 16.14
C LEU A 33 -11.36 9.45 14.64
N LEU A 34 -11.31 8.29 13.97
CA LEU A 34 -11.12 8.20 12.53
C LEU A 34 -12.19 8.98 11.75
N VAL A 35 -13.46 8.69 11.99
CA VAL A 35 -14.59 9.29 11.25
C VAL A 35 -14.71 10.78 11.56
N LEU A 36 -14.43 11.19 12.81
CA LEU A 36 -14.41 12.60 13.21
C LEU A 36 -13.32 13.34 12.42
N THR A 37 -12.12 12.78 12.35
CA THR A 37 -11.01 13.36 11.56
C THR A 37 -11.34 13.42 10.07
N VAL A 38 -12.03 12.41 9.49
CA VAL A 38 -12.51 12.48 8.11
C VAL A 38 -13.43 13.69 7.92
N GLY A 39 -14.48 13.81 8.74
CA GLY A 39 -15.45 14.90 8.60
C GLY A 39 -14.83 16.28 8.79
N CYS A 40 -13.95 16.45 9.79
CA CYS A 40 -13.23 17.71 10.01
C CYS A 40 -12.29 18.07 8.85
N ASN A 41 -11.62 17.10 8.22
CA ASN A 41 -10.74 17.39 7.09
C ASN A 41 -11.52 17.75 5.82
N VAL A 42 -12.64 17.07 5.55
CA VAL A 42 -13.50 17.38 4.40
C VAL A 42 -14.12 18.78 4.57
N LEU A 43 -14.73 19.06 5.73
CA LEU A 43 -15.39 20.35 5.98
C LEU A 43 -14.39 21.49 6.23
N GLY A 44 -13.20 21.19 6.74
CA GLY A 44 -12.11 22.15 6.90
C GLY A 44 -11.38 22.51 5.60
N GLY A 45 -11.54 21.71 4.53
CA GLY A 45 -11.04 22.02 3.19
C GLY A 45 -9.53 21.95 3.00
N ASN A 46 -8.76 21.36 3.92
CA ASN A 46 -7.31 21.24 3.79
C ASN A 46 -6.93 20.05 2.89
N VAL A 47 -6.94 20.27 1.58
CA VAL A 47 -6.61 19.25 0.57
C VAL A 47 -5.15 18.77 0.62
N THR A 48 -4.24 19.56 1.17
CA THR A 48 -2.82 19.20 1.25
C THR A 48 -2.55 18.18 2.33
N TRP A 49 -3.14 18.35 3.53
CA TRP A 49 -2.85 17.51 4.69
C TRP A 49 -4.00 16.59 5.10
N GLY A 50 -5.18 16.72 4.49
CA GLY A 50 -6.37 15.95 4.87
C GLY A 50 -6.15 14.44 4.85
N GLY A 51 -5.62 13.91 3.74
CA GLY A 51 -5.31 12.47 3.64
C GLY A 51 -4.27 12.01 4.67
N VAL A 52 -3.23 12.80 4.91
CA VAL A 52 -2.19 12.51 5.92
C VAL A 52 -2.77 12.52 7.33
N SER A 53 -3.62 13.49 7.66
CA SER A 53 -4.28 13.61 8.96
C SER A 53 -5.15 12.37 9.26
N ILE A 54 -5.96 11.93 8.29
CA ILE A 54 -6.80 10.72 8.41
C ILE A 54 -5.93 9.46 8.57
N ALA A 55 -4.85 9.35 7.79
CA ALA A 55 -3.90 8.25 7.90
C ALA A 55 -3.23 8.18 9.28
N PHE A 56 -2.83 9.32 9.83
CA PHE A 56 -2.15 9.38 11.12
C PHE A 56 -3.07 9.12 12.30
N VAL A 57 -4.32 9.60 12.30
CA VAL A 57 -5.25 9.22 13.38
C VAL A 57 -5.50 7.71 13.38
N LEU A 58 -5.62 7.08 12.20
CA LEU A 58 -5.74 5.63 12.10
C LEU A 58 -4.50 4.93 12.65
N MET A 59 -3.32 5.34 12.20
CA MET A 59 -2.03 4.79 12.64
C MET A 59 -1.84 4.89 14.16
N ILE A 60 -2.11 6.07 14.73
CA ILE A 60 -2.02 6.33 16.17
C ILE A 60 -2.96 5.41 16.94
N CYS A 61 -4.23 5.30 16.51
CA CYS A 61 -5.20 4.43 17.17
C CYS A 61 -4.80 2.96 17.05
N ILE A 62 -4.22 2.53 15.93
CA ILE A 62 -3.73 1.15 15.76
C ILE A 62 -2.61 0.84 16.77
N TYR A 63 -1.63 1.73 16.94
CA TYR A 63 -0.59 1.51 17.93
C TYR A 63 -1.10 1.61 19.37
N ALA A 64 -2.03 2.53 19.65
CA ALA A 64 -2.55 2.74 21.00
C ALA A 64 -3.47 1.60 21.47
N MET A 65 -4.26 1.03 20.56
CA MET A 65 -5.38 0.17 20.91
C MET A 65 -5.33 -1.23 20.26
N GLY A 66 -4.33 -1.49 19.41
CA GLY A 66 -4.15 -2.78 18.73
C GLY A 66 -4.06 -3.95 19.69
N ALA A 67 -3.37 -3.78 20.82
CA ALA A 67 -3.28 -4.79 21.87
C ALA A 67 -4.60 -5.06 22.63
N VAL A 68 -5.58 -4.17 22.49
CA VAL A 68 -6.89 -4.30 23.15
C VAL A 68 -7.86 -5.06 22.24
N SER A 69 -8.12 -4.56 21.01
CA SER A 69 -9.15 -5.11 20.12
C SER A 69 -8.63 -5.72 18.81
N GLY A 70 -7.35 -5.53 18.48
CA GLY A 70 -6.84 -5.72 17.12
C GLY A 70 -6.94 -4.46 16.25
N ALA A 71 -7.63 -3.41 16.73
CA ALA A 71 -7.73 -2.10 16.09
C ALA A 71 -8.20 -2.13 14.63
N ASN A 72 -9.34 -2.79 14.36
CA ASN A 72 -9.86 -2.90 13.01
C ASN A 72 -10.39 -1.55 12.51
N PHE A 73 -11.18 -0.88 13.35
CA PHE A 73 -11.83 0.42 13.14
C PHE A 73 -12.63 0.59 11.85
N ASN A 74 -12.92 -0.52 11.17
CA ASN A 74 -13.46 -0.59 9.82
C ASN A 74 -14.23 -1.91 9.65
N PRO A 75 -15.53 -1.87 9.31
CA PRO A 75 -16.31 -3.09 9.12
C PRO A 75 -15.77 -3.99 8.01
N ALA A 76 -15.29 -3.44 6.91
CA ALA A 76 -14.75 -4.22 5.79
C ALA A 76 -13.41 -4.89 6.14
N VAL A 77 -12.56 -4.26 6.97
CA VAL A 77 -11.37 -4.93 7.55
C VAL A 77 -11.78 -6.10 8.44
N SER A 78 -12.79 -5.91 9.28
CA SER A 78 -13.33 -6.97 10.15
C SER A 78 -13.87 -8.15 9.32
N VAL A 79 -14.61 -7.86 8.24
CA VAL A 79 -15.12 -8.87 7.30
C VAL A 79 -13.98 -9.62 6.62
N THR A 80 -12.94 -8.92 6.16
CA THR A 80 -11.75 -9.55 5.55
C THR A 80 -11.11 -10.59 6.47
N LEU A 81 -10.98 -10.27 7.76
CA LEU A 81 -10.45 -11.18 8.77
C LEU A 81 -11.40 -12.38 8.99
N GLY A 82 -12.71 -12.15 8.93
CA GLY A 82 -13.72 -13.22 8.94
C GLY A 82 -13.60 -14.17 7.76
N ILE A 83 -13.45 -13.64 6.55
CA ILE A 83 -13.29 -14.42 5.31
C ILE A 83 -11.99 -15.24 5.36
N SER A 84 -10.87 -14.63 5.74
CA SER A 84 -9.58 -15.32 5.89
C SER A 84 -9.69 -16.51 6.86
N LYS A 85 -10.31 -16.31 8.03
CA LYS A 85 -10.55 -17.40 9.00
C LYS A 85 -11.47 -18.48 8.46
N ALA A 86 -12.55 -18.11 7.77
CA ALA A 86 -13.47 -19.06 7.15
C ALA A 86 -12.79 -19.93 6.08
N MET A 87 -11.74 -19.42 5.43
CA MET A 87 -10.92 -20.17 4.48
C MET A 87 -9.83 -21.06 5.12
N GLY A 88 -9.75 -21.10 6.47
CA GLY A 88 -8.76 -21.88 7.23
C GLY A 88 -7.52 -21.08 7.68
N GLY A 89 -7.50 -19.78 7.39
CA GLY A 89 -6.38 -18.89 7.70
C GLY A 89 -6.48 -18.19 9.05
N PRO A 90 -5.58 -17.24 9.32
CA PRO A 90 -5.67 -16.33 10.46
C PRO A 90 -6.87 -15.36 10.33
N GLY A 91 -7.47 -14.96 11.46
CA GLY A 91 -8.50 -13.92 11.47
C GLY A 91 -9.54 -14.04 12.59
N LEU A 92 -10.71 -13.43 12.36
CA LEU A 92 -11.78 -13.24 13.36
C LEU A 92 -12.95 -14.19 13.17
N ASP A 93 -13.60 -14.58 14.26
CA ASP A 93 -14.89 -15.28 14.18
C ASP A 93 -16.02 -14.33 13.77
N TRP A 94 -17.02 -14.85 13.06
CA TRP A 94 -18.12 -14.05 12.53
C TRP A 94 -18.97 -13.35 13.60
N LYS A 95 -19.02 -13.87 14.84
CA LYS A 95 -19.68 -13.20 15.95
C LYS A 95 -18.94 -11.91 16.30
N THR A 96 -17.62 -11.97 16.49
CA THR A 96 -16.78 -10.79 16.70
C THR A 96 -16.89 -9.81 15.53
N VAL A 97 -16.87 -10.30 14.28
CA VAL A 97 -17.02 -9.44 13.09
C VAL A 97 -18.33 -8.65 13.14
N GLY A 98 -19.46 -9.30 13.44
CA GLY A 98 -20.75 -8.63 13.57
C GLY A 98 -20.78 -7.61 14.71
N GLN A 99 -20.19 -7.93 15.87
CA GLN A 99 -20.12 -7.01 17.00
C GLN A 99 -19.24 -5.78 16.69
N TYR A 100 -18.10 -5.99 16.03
CA TYR A 100 -17.20 -4.91 15.61
C TYR A 100 -17.87 -4.01 14.57
N ALA A 101 -18.48 -4.59 13.54
CA ALA A 101 -19.19 -3.82 12.53
C ALA A 101 -20.28 -2.92 13.15
N ALA A 102 -21.09 -3.47 14.07
CA ALA A 102 -22.13 -2.71 14.75
C ALA A 102 -21.58 -1.54 15.58
N VAL A 103 -20.52 -1.77 16.36
CA VAL A 103 -19.96 -0.72 17.23
C VAL A 103 -19.20 0.35 16.43
N GLN A 104 -18.52 -0.04 15.35
CA GLN A 104 -17.84 0.86 14.43
C GLN A 104 -18.86 1.76 13.70
N SER A 105 -19.98 1.20 13.22
CA SER A 105 -21.07 1.99 12.64
C SER A 105 -21.67 2.98 13.62
N ALA A 106 -21.92 2.57 14.87
CA ALA A 106 -22.42 3.48 15.91
C ALA A 106 -21.43 4.62 16.20
N ALA A 107 -20.14 4.29 16.31
CA ALA A 107 -19.07 5.27 16.50
C ALA A 107 -19.00 6.29 15.34
N GLY A 108 -19.13 5.81 14.09
CA GLY A 108 -19.18 6.68 12.92
C GLY A 108 -20.34 7.66 12.97
N ILE A 109 -21.54 7.22 13.33
CA ILE A 109 -22.71 8.10 13.48
C ILE A 109 -22.48 9.14 14.58
N CYS A 110 -21.93 8.74 15.74
CA CYS A 110 -21.58 9.67 16.81
C CYS A 110 -20.56 10.73 16.35
N ALA A 111 -19.53 10.30 15.62
CA ALA A 111 -18.52 11.20 15.05
C ALA A 111 -19.12 12.16 14.02
N ALA A 112 -20.09 11.69 13.22
CA ALA A 112 -20.87 12.50 12.30
C ALA A 112 -21.62 13.63 12.98
N VAL A 113 -22.33 13.32 14.07
CA VAL A 113 -22.98 14.34 14.89
C VAL A 113 -21.95 15.36 15.38
N CYS A 114 -20.79 14.91 15.86
CA CYS A 114 -19.74 15.81 16.35
C CYS A 114 -19.19 16.75 15.27
N TYR A 115 -18.79 16.27 14.08
CA TYR A 115 -18.28 17.19 13.05
C TYR A 115 -19.38 18.12 12.53
N CYS A 116 -20.64 17.68 12.46
CA CYS A 116 -21.75 18.55 12.09
C CYS A 116 -21.98 19.66 13.11
N LEU A 117 -21.84 19.37 14.41
CA LEU A 117 -21.91 20.38 15.46
C LEU A 117 -20.73 21.36 15.40
N LEU A 118 -19.52 20.87 15.07
CA LEU A 118 -18.32 21.71 14.97
C LEU A 118 -18.38 22.70 13.79
N TYR A 119 -18.91 22.27 12.64
CA TYR A 119 -18.90 23.07 11.41
C TYR A 119 -20.26 23.66 11.02
N GLY A 120 -21.35 23.23 11.66
CA GLY A 120 -22.71 23.62 11.29
C GLY A 120 -23.14 23.11 9.89
N GLN A 121 -22.41 22.14 9.33
CA GLN A 121 -22.60 21.64 7.97
C GLN A 121 -22.38 20.13 7.89
N SER A 122 -22.95 19.51 6.86
CA SER A 122 -22.63 18.15 6.42
C SER A 122 -22.20 18.17 4.95
N PHE A 123 -21.78 17.01 4.42
CA PHE A 123 -21.40 16.81 3.02
C PHE A 123 -21.95 15.46 2.56
N ASN A 124 -22.28 15.33 1.26
CA ASN A 124 -22.92 14.12 0.75
C ASN A 124 -21.89 13.15 0.14
N LEU A 125 -22.27 11.88 0.07
CA LEU A 125 -21.47 10.81 -0.52
C LEU A 125 -21.88 10.60 -1.99
N THR A 126 -20.95 10.83 -2.92
CA THR A 126 -21.16 10.64 -4.36
C THR A 126 -19.82 10.54 -5.07
N PRO A 127 -19.74 9.85 -6.24
CA PRO A 127 -18.63 10.03 -7.16
C PRO A 127 -18.33 11.51 -7.40
N SER A 128 -17.04 11.85 -7.52
CA SER A 128 -16.60 13.21 -7.81
C SER A 128 -17.03 13.66 -9.22
N ASP A 129 -17.13 14.96 -9.42
CA ASP A 129 -17.56 15.54 -10.71
C ASP A 129 -16.72 15.00 -11.87
N GLY A 130 -17.40 14.55 -12.92
CA GLY A 130 -16.79 13.93 -14.11
C GLY A 130 -16.60 12.41 -14.01
N PHE A 131 -16.93 11.78 -12.89
CA PHE A 131 -16.82 10.33 -12.70
C PHE A 131 -18.17 9.66 -12.43
N GLY A 132 -18.32 8.44 -12.93
CA GLY A 132 -19.49 7.60 -12.68
C GLY A 132 -19.30 6.64 -11.51
N TRP A 133 -20.38 5.94 -11.16
CA TRP A 133 -20.38 4.91 -10.11
C TRP A 133 -19.38 3.77 -10.34
N LEU A 134 -19.12 3.41 -11.61
CA LEU A 134 -18.11 2.40 -11.92
C LEU A 134 -16.71 2.88 -11.56
N ASN A 135 -16.34 4.11 -11.93
CA ASN A 135 -15.03 4.69 -11.63
C ASN A 135 -14.82 4.77 -10.10
N ALA A 136 -15.82 5.30 -9.39
CA ALA A 136 -15.78 5.36 -7.94
C ALA A 136 -15.70 3.96 -7.30
N GLY A 137 -16.52 3.03 -7.76
CA GLY A 137 -16.52 1.66 -7.25
C GLY A 137 -15.22 0.90 -7.50
N MET A 138 -14.54 1.15 -8.62
CA MET A 138 -13.20 0.61 -8.86
C MET A 138 -12.19 1.17 -7.88
N CYS A 139 -12.20 2.49 -7.64
CA CYS A 139 -11.33 3.14 -6.67
C CYS A 139 -11.55 2.61 -5.24
N GLU A 140 -12.80 2.57 -4.79
CA GLU A 140 -13.19 2.05 -3.46
C GLU A 140 -12.80 0.57 -3.31
N SER A 141 -13.10 -0.26 -4.31
CA SER A 141 -12.74 -1.68 -4.27
C SER A 141 -11.23 -1.90 -4.25
N LEU A 142 -10.46 -1.17 -5.07
CA LEU A 142 -9.01 -1.36 -5.20
C LEU A 142 -8.26 -0.90 -3.94
N TYR A 143 -8.56 0.27 -3.38
CA TYR A 143 -7.86 0.73 -2.17
C TYR A 143 -8.38 0.06 -0.90
N MET A 144 -9.66 -0.35 -0.83
CA MET A 144 -10.12 -1.24 0.23
C MET A 144 -9.45 -2.62 0.16
N PHE A 145 -9.23 -3.13 -1.05
CA PHE A 145 -8.42 -4.32 -1.29
C PHE A 145 -7.00 -4.13 -0.74
N VAL A 146 -6.30 -3.04 -1.10
CA VAL A 146 -4.94 -2.78 -0.60
C VAL A 146 -4.93 -2.67 0.93
N LEU A 147 -5.89 -1.98 1.52
CA LEU A 147 -5.99 -1.81 2.97
C LEU A 147 -6.15 -3.16 3.68
N CYS A 148 -7.15 -3.94 3.26
CA CYS A 148 -7.39 -5.28 3.80
C CYS A 148 -6.20 -6.21 3.58
N PHE A 149 -5.58 -6.17 2.40
CA PHE A 149 -4.47 -7.02 2.05
C PHE A 149 -3.25 -6.71 2.90
N VAL A 150 -2.94 -5.42 3.10
CA VAL A 150 -1.86 -4.99 3.99
C VAL A 150 -2.16 -5.42 5.43
N VAL A 151 -3.37 -5.19 5.95
CA VAL A 151 -3.77 -5.68 7.29
C VAL A 151 -3.53 -7.18 7.43
N LEU A 152 -4.00 -7.99 6.47
CA LEU A 152 -3.81 -9.44 6.53
C LEU A 152 -2.32 -9.82 6.58
N ASN A 153 -1.47 -9.15 5.80
CA ASN A 153 -0.05 -9.47 5.71
C ASN A 153 0.80 -8.96 6.89
N VAL A 154 0.55 -7.76 7.40
CA VAL A 154 1.40 -7.12 8.43
C VAL A 154 0.89 -7.35 9.85
N ALA A 155 -0.40 -7.64 10.00
CA ALA A 155 -1.05 -7.82 11.30
C ALA A 155 -1.56 -9.25 11.51
N ALA A 156 -2.13 -9.88 10.49
CA ALA A 156 -2.79 -11.20 10.64
C ALA A 156 -1.93 -12.40 10.20
N ALA A 157 -0.88 -12.25 9.41
CA ALA A 157 -0.08 -13.41 8.97
C ALA A 157 0.51 -14.14 10.18
N ARG A 158 0.57 -15.48 10.17
CA ARG A 158 0.97 -16.25 11.37
C ARG A 158 2.39 -15.94 11.80
N LYS A 159 3.29 -15.59 10.88
CA LYS A 159 4.66 -15.13 11.21
C LYS A 159 4.68 -13.98 12.23
N ASN A 160 3.69 -13.08 12.19
CA ASN A 160 3.63 -11.92 13.07
C ASN A 160 3.15 -12.27 14.48
N THR A 161 2.73 -13.52 14.71
CA THR A 161 2.43 -14.06 16.04
C THR A 161 3.66 -14.56 16.78
N THR A 162 4.73 -14.91 16.04
CA THR A 162 6.00 -15.40 16.59
C THR A 162 7.11 -14.35 16.49
N GLU A 163 7.08 -13.51 15.45
CA GLU A 163 8.01 -12.42 15.21
C GLU A 163 7.26 -11.10 15.35
N HIS A 164 7.53 -10.36 16.43
CA HIS A 164 6.95 -9.04 16.60
C HIS A 164 7.53 -8.08 15.55
N ASN A 165 6.64 -7.40 14.83
CA ASN A 165 7.01 -6.28 13.98
C ASN A 165 6.46 -4.97 14.54
N GLU A 166 7.19 -3.88 14.35
CA GLU A 166 6.77 -2.54 14.78
C GLU A 166 6.17 -1.72 13.64
N TYR A 167 6.20 -2.21 12.39
CA TYR A 167 5.78 -1.45 11.22
C TYR A 167 4.30 -1.61 10.86
N TYR A 168 3.56 -2.55 11.46
CA TYR A 168 2.17 -2.87 11.08
C TYR A 168 1.26 -1.63 11.04
N GLY A 169 1.24 -0.82 12.09
CA GLY A 169 0.40 0.38 12.17
C GLY A 169 0.79 1.40 11.11
N MET A 170 2.08 1.59 10.89
CA MET A 170 2.61 2.45 9.85
C MET A 170 2.20 1.99 8.44
N ALA A 171 2.38 0.71 8.14
CA ALA A 171 1.99 0.12 6.85
C ALA A 171 0.49 0.28 6.58
N ILE A 172 -0.36 0.04 7.58
CA ILE A 172 -1.81 0.19 7.44
C ILE A 172 -2.20 1.66 7.24
N GLY A 173 -1.64 2.58 8.04
CA GLY A 173 -1.92 4.01 7.92
C GLY A 173 -1.47 4.59 6.57
N LEU A 174 -0.31 4.17 6.05
CA LEU A 174 0.21 4.66 4.77
C LEU A 174 -0.65 4.21 3.57
N VAL A 175 -1.44 3.13 3.67
CA VAL A 175 -2.45 2.81 2.64
C VAL A 175 -3.50 3.92 2.53
N ILE A 176 -3.89 4.55 3.64
CA ILE A 176 -4.85 5.66 3.61
C ILE A 176 -4.25 6.88 2.92
N VAL A 177 -2.96 7.17 3.12
CA VAL A 177 -2.27 8.21 2.33
C VAL A 177 -2.31 7.87 0.83
N ALA A 178 -2.01 6.62 0.47
CA ALA A 178 -2.05 6.18 -0.92
C ALA A 178 -3.46 6.37 -1.53
N GLY A 179 -4.50 5.88 -0.85
CA GLY A 179 -5.88 5.95 -1.33
C GLY A 179 -6.48 7.35 -1.34
N ALA A 180 -6.22 8.15 -0.31
CA ALA A 180 -6.79 9.50 -0.20
C ALA A 180 -6.32 10.41 -1.34
N TYR A 181 -5.03 10.38 -1.68
CA TYR A 181 -4.50 11.19 -2.78
C TYR A 181 -4.60 10.51 -4.16
N GLY A 182 -4.61 9.17 -4.23
CA GLY A 182 -4.77 8.45 -5.49
C GLY A 182 -6.23 8.38 -5.94
N ALA A 183 -7.11 7.81 -5.12
CA ALA A 183 -8.50 7.52 -5.46
C ALA A 183 -9.51 8.57 -4.97
N GLY A 184 -9.11 9.45 -4.04
CA GLY A 184 -10.01 10.45 -3.45
C GLY A 184 -10.61 11.42 -4.47
N ALA A 185 -9.85 11.80 -5.50
CA ALA A 185 -10.32 12.69 -6.58
C ALA A 185 -11.40 12.07 -7.49
N VAL A 186 -11.61 10.75 -7.40
CA VAL A 186 -12.60 10.00 -8.20
C VAL A 186 -13.80 9.60 -7.34
N SER A 187 -13.53 9.07 -6.14
CA SER A 187 -14.52 8.40 -5.30
C SER A 187 -14.85 9.13 -4.00
N GLY A 188 -14.05 10.12 -3.60
CA GLY A 188 -14.05 10.65 -2.23
C GLY A 188 -13.21 9.84 -1.24
N GLY A 189 -12.86 8.59 -1.57
CA GLY A 189 -11.92 7.76 -0.81
C GLY A 189 -12.41 7.38 0.60
N CYS A 190 -13.57 6.74 0.68
CA CYS A 190 -14.16 6.31 1.96
C CYS A 190 -13.37 5.15 2.58
N PHE A 191 -13.16 4.08 1.80
CA PHE A 191 -12.46 2.85 2.18
C PHE A 191 -12.88 2.30 3.56
N ASN A 192 -14.12 2.53 3.99
CA ASN A 192 -14.63 2.16 5.30
C ASN A 192 -16.16 2.28 5.35
N PRO A 193 -16.89 1.15 5.52
CA PRO A 193 -18.35 1.16 5.63
C PRO A 193 -18.91 2.06 6.74
N ALA A 194 -18.17 2.22 7.85
CA ALA A 194 -18.58 3.10 8.95
C ALA A 194 -18.42 4.59 8.58
N VAL A 195 -17.43 4.95 7.75
CA VAL A 195 -17.27 6.30 7.20
C VAL A 195 -18.40 6.57 6.20
N ALA A 196 -18.65 5.66 5.26
CA ALA A 196 -19.71 5.79 4.26
C ALA A 196 -21.09 5.98 4.92
N LEU A 197 -21.41 5.14 5.91
CA LEU A 197 -22.67 5.24 6.66
C LEU A 197 -22.77 6.56 7.44
N ALA A 198 -21.70 7.01 8.09
CA ALA A 198 -21.68 8.24 8.86
C ALA A 198 -21.97 9.48 8.00
N ILE A 199 -21.38 9.54 6.80
CA ILE A 199 -21.61 10.63 5.83
C ILE A 199 -23.06 10.62 5.34
N ASP A 200 -23.59 9.45 4.98
CA ASP A 200 -24.96 9.31 4.47
C ASP A 200 -26.01 9.66 5.54
N VAL A 201 -25.80 9.25 6.79
CA VAL A 201 -26.68 9.61 7.92
C VAL A 201 -26.62 11.12 8.21
N SER A 202 -25.43 11.73 8.24
CA SER A 202 -25.29 13.17 8.54
C SER A 202 -25.82 14.08 7.43
N SER A 203 -25.88 13.58 6.21
CA SER A 203 -26.37 14.28 5.03
C SER A 203 -27.75 13.84 4.56
N ALA A 204 -28.47 13.03 5.35
CA ALA A 204 -29.77 12.44 4.99
C ALA A 204 -30.82 13.45 4.49
N ALA A 205 -30.78 14.70 4.97
CA ALA A 205 -31.64 15.79 4.48
C ALA A 205 -31.43 16.14 3.00
N ARG A 206 -30.32 15.72 2.39
CA ARG A 206 -29.95 15.90 0.99
C ARG A 206 -30.14 14.63 0.15
N GLY A 207 -30.63 13.55 0.76
CA GLY A 207 -30.75 12.21 0.18
C GLY A 207 -30.07 11.16 1.06
N PHE A 208 -30.57 9.93 1.02
CA PHE A 208 -30.06 8.81 1.82
C PHE A 208 -29.97 7.54 0.97
N GLY A 209 -29.05 6.65 1.32
CA GLY A 209 -28.83 5.35 0.66
C GLY A 209 -27.59 5.33 -0.23
N TRP A 210 -26.84 6.44 -0.29
CA TRP A 210 -25.59 6.53 -1.05
C TRP A 210 -24.48 5.67 -0.43
N CYS A 211 -24.56 5.35 0.87
CA CYS A 211 -23.60 4.47 1.50
C CYS A 211 -23.67 3.03 0.97
N VAL A 212 -24.84 2.56 0.53
CA VAL A 212 -25.06 1.17 0.10
C VAL A 212 -24.10 0.75 -1.01
N PRO A 213 -23.98 1.48 -2.15
CA PRO A 213 -23.01 1.12 -3.19
C PRO A 213 -21.56 1.13 -2.68
N TYR A 214 -21.16 2.12 -1.86
CA TYR A 214 -19.81 2.19 -1.30
C TYR A 214 -19.49 0.96 -0.44
N VAL A 215 -20.40 0.59 0.46
CA VAL A 215 -20.26 -0.61 1.29
C VAL A 215 -20.09 -1.86 0.42
N LEU A 216 -20.85 -2.00 -0.67
CA LEU A 216 -20.71 -3.14 -1.57
C LEU A 216 -19.34 -3.18 -2.27
N PHE A 217 -18.84 -2.04 -2.74
CA PHE A 217 -17.51 -1.93 -3.35
C PHE A 217 -16.40 -2.25 -2.35
N GLU A 218 -16.51 -1.73 -1.13
CA GLU A 218 -15.54 -1.98 -0.06
C GLU A 218 -15.52 -3.46 0.34
N LEU A 219 -16.70 -4.11 0.46
CA LEU A 219 -16.79 -5.54 0.73
C LEU A 219 -16.25 -6.41 -0.41
N LEU A 220 -16.40 -5.98 -1.67
CA LEU A 220 -15.77 -6.63 -2.82
C LEU A 220 -14.24 -6.57 -2.72
N GLY A 221 -13.69 -5.40 -2.39
CA GLY A 221 -12.26 -5.21 -2.13
C GLY A 221 -11.75 -6.10 -0.99
N ALA A 222 -12.48 -6.16 0.12
CA ALA A 222 -12.16 -7.03 1.25
C ALA A 222 -12.13 -8.51 0.86
N ALA A 223 -13.15 -9.01 0.14
CA ALA A 223 -13.19 -10.39 -0.31
C ALA A 223 -12.00 -10.73 -1.25
N ALA A 224 -11.69 -9.84 -2.19
CA ALA A 224 -10.53 -9.99 -3.08
C ALA A 224 -9.20 -10.03 -2.29
N ALA A 225 -9.07 -9.22 -1.24
CA ALA A 225 -7.87 -9.18 -0.41
C ALA A 225 -7.64 -10.49 0.32
N ALA A 226 -8.68 -11.07 0.92
CA ALA A 226 -8.60 -12.37 1.58
C ALA A 226 -8.23 -13.48 0.59
N ALA A 227 -8.79 -13.47 -0.62
CA ALA A 227 -8.46 -14.45 -1.65
C ALA A 227 -6.99 -14.36 -2.09
N LEU A 228 -6.49 -13.15 -2.36
CA LEU A 228 -5.09 -12.94 -2.77
C LEU A 228 -4.12 -13.20 -1.62
N PHE A 229 -4.49 -12.88 -0.38
CA PHE A 229 -3.70 -13.24 0.81
C PHE A 229 -3.45 -14.74 0.89
N LYS A 230 -4.48 -15.57 0.63
CA LYS A 230 -4.33 -17.04 0.56
C LYS A 230 -3.39 -17.50 -0.56
N VAL A 231 -3.36 -16.78 -1.68
CA VAL A 231 -2.46 -17.10 -2.82
C VAL A 231 -1.01 -16.76 -2.49
N VAL A 232 -0.75 -15.63 -1.85
CA VAL A 232 0.62 -15.17 -1.56
C VAL A 232 1.18 -15.73 -0.25
N ARG A 233 0.32 -16.22 0.65
CA ARG A 233 0.70 -16.90 1.89
C ARG A 233 0.04 -18.27 2.04
N PRO A 234 0.30 -19.22 1.12
CA PRO A 234 -0.25 -20.57 1.25
C PRO A 234 0.17 -21.25 2.56
N GLU A 235 1.31 -20.87 3.15
CA GLU A 235 1.77 -21.40 4.44
C GLU A 235 0.82 -21.12 5.61
N ASP A 236 0.10 -20.00 5.57
CA ASP A 236 -0.86 -19.62 6.61
C ASP A 236 -2.15 -20.47 6.57
N PHE A 237 -2.33 -21.27 5.51
CA PHE A 237 -3.51 -22.09 5.26
C PHE A 237 -3.16 -23.59 5.15
N PHE A 238 -2.05 -23.92 4.51
CA PHE A 238 -1.65 -25.27 4.13
C PHE A 238 -0.30 -25.71 4.71
N GLY A 239 0.47 -24.80 5.31
CA GLY A 239 1.77 -25.10 5.94
C GLY A 239 2.98 -25.13 5.01
N GLU A 240 2.83 -24.85 3.71
CA GLU A 240 3.92 -24.86 2.72
C GLU A 240 3.96 -23.58 1.88
N ARG A 241 5.18 -23.09 1.59
CA ARG A 241 5.43 -21.96 0.68
C ARG A 241 5.57 -22.45 -0.76
N THR A 242 5.21 -21.59 -1.73
CA THR A 242 5.37 -21.89 -3.17
C THR A 242 6.05 -20.75 -3.91
N GLY A 243 6.89 -21.05 -4.91
CA GLY A 243 7.53 -20.01 -5.75
C GLY A 243 6.54 -19.18 -6.57
N LYS A 244 5.29 -19.65 -6.77
CA LYS A 244 4.23 -18.87 -7.43
C LYS A 244 3.82 -17.66 -6.60
N ALA A 245 3.86 -17.76 -5.27
CA ALA A 245 3.55 -16.66 -4.37
C ALA A 245 4.49 -15.47 -4.58
N GLU A 246 5.76 -15.74 -4.87
CA GLU A 246 6.76 -14.69 -5.13
C GLU A 246 6.44 -13.88 -6.39
N LEU A 247 6.05 -14.55 -7.47
CA LEU A 247 5.71 -13.87 -8.73
C LEU A 247 4.41 -13.08 -8.61
N VAL A 248 3.41 -13.63 -7.92
CA VAL A 248 2.16 -12.90 -7.63
C VAL A 248 2.44 -11.68 -6.74
N SER A 249 3.35 -11.82 -5.77
CA SER A 249 3.81 -10.73 -4.92
C SER A 249 4.44 -9.60 -5.75
N GLU A 250 5.41 -9.91 -6.62
CA GLU A 250 6.07 -8.94 -7.49
C GLU A 250 5.10 -8.24 -8.45
N PHE A 251 4.17 -9.00 -9.05
CA PHE A 251 3.10 -8.43 -9.87
C PHE A 251 2.22 -7.47 -9.06
N LEU A 252 1.77 -7.88 -7.88
CA LEU A 252 0.80 -7.13 -7.09
C LEU A 252 1.39 -5.85 -6.51
N GLY A 253 2.61 -5.91 -5.97
CA GLY A 253 3.28 -4.72 -5.45
C GLY A 253 3.56 -3.69 -6.54
N THR A 254 4.03 -4.12 -7.72
CA THR A 254 4.20 -3.21 -8.85
C THR A 254 2.87 -2.69 -9.39
N PHE A 255 1.82 -3.52 -9.41
CA PHE A 255 0.48 -3.08 -9.81
C PHE A 255 -0.02 -1.94 -8.91
N VAL A 256 0.05 -2.09 -7.58
CA VAL A 256 -0.39 -1.07 -6.62
C VAL A 256 0.46 0.20 -6.74
N LEU A 257 1.78 0.06 -6.92
CA LEU A 257 2.69 1.18 -7.15
C LEU A 257 2.28 1.99 -8.40
N VAL A 258 2.20 1.33 -9.56
CA VAL A 258 1.94 2.00 -10.85
C VAL A 258 0.51 2.55 -10.92
N LEU A 259 -0.46 1.86 -10.33
CA LEU A 259 -1.83 2.35 -10.19
C LEU A 259 -1.83 3.67 -9.41
N THR A 260 -1.14 3.71 -8.27
CA THR A 260 -1.04 4.91 -7.43
C THR A 260 -0.30 6.03 -8.15
N VAL A 261 0.74 5.74 -8.93
CA VAL A 261 1.42 6.74 -9.79
C VAL A 261 0.42 7.39 -10.75
N GLY A 262 -0.28 6.59 -11.55
CA GLY A 262 -1.14 7.15 -12.59
C GLY A 262 -2.35 7.91 -12.05
N LEU A 263 -2.97 7.40 -10.98
CA LEU A 263 -4.07 8.08 -10.31
C LEU A 263 -3.62 9.44 -9.75
N ASN A 264 -2.48 9.52 -9.06
CA ASN A 264 -1.98 10.79 -8.52
C ASN A 264 -1.59 11.80 -9.60
N VAL A 265 -0.98 11.35 -10.70
CA VAL A 265 -0.58 12.24 -11.80
C VAL A 265 -1.80 12.82 -12.51
N LEU A 266 -2.80 11.97 -12.82
CA LEU A 266 -4.03 12.42 -13.49
C LEU A 266 -4.91 13.28 -12.57
N ALA A 267 -4.94 12.98 -11.27
CA ALA A 267 -5.59 13.81 -10.26
C ALA A 267 -4.88 15.15 -10.00
N LYS A 268 -3.61 15.30 -10.42
CA LYS A 268 -2.73 16.41 -10.03
C LYS A 268 -2.65 16.56 -8.49
N SER A 269 -2.51 15.44 -7.80
CA SER A 269 -2.58 15.39 -6.33
C SER A 269 -1.47 16.20 -5.66
N GLN A 270 -1.84 17.01 -4.67
CA GLN A 270 -0.92 17.91 -3.96
C GLN A 270 0.23 17.18 -3.23
N ALA A 271 -0.02 15.94 -2.81
CA ALA A 271 0.97 15.08 -2.14
C ALA A 271 1.30 13.83 -2.96
N GLY A 272 1.28 13.92 -4.29
CA GLY A 272 1.43 12.76 -5.19
C GLY A 272 2.67 11.91 -4.91
N ALA A 273 3.84 12.53 -4.74
CA ALA A 273 5.08 11.83 -4.43
C ALA A 273 5.00 11.04 -3.10
N PHE A 274 4.41 11.64 -2.06
CA PHE A 274 4.23 10.98 -0.77
C PHE A 274 3.19 9.85 -0.84
N SER A 275 2.11 10.04 -1.59
CA SER A 275 1.09 9.00 -1.85
C SER A 275 1.69 7.76 -2.52
N ILE A 276 2.50 7.95 -3.56
CA ILE A 276 3.18 6.87 -4.29
C ILE A 276 4.17 6.15 -3.36
N ALA A 277 4.95 6.91 -2.59
CA ALA A 277 5.87 6.36 -1.59
C ALA A 277 5.13 5.58 -0.49
N ALA A 278 3.97 6.06 -0.06
CA ALA A 278 3.14 5.40 0.95
C ALA A 278 2.58 4.07 0.44
N ALA A 279 2.13 4.01 -0.82
CA ALA A 279 1.74 2.76 -1.47
C ALA A 279 2.90 1.76 -1.52
N LEU A 280 4.08 2.21 -1.98
CA LEU A 280 5.28 1.37 -2.04
C LEU A 280 5.67 0.84 -0.66
N THR A 281 5.74 1.71 0.34
CA THR A 281 6.10 1.36 1.72
C THR A 281 5.16 0.28 2.27
N SER A 282 3.85 0.47 2.10
CA SER A 282 2.83 -0.45 2.59
C SER A 282 2.96 -1.83 1.95
N MET A 283 3.19 -1.88 0.62
CA MET A 283 3.37 -3.13 -0.10
C MET A 283 4.71 -3.81 0.23
N ILE A 284 5.79 -3.05 0.46
CA ILE A 284 7.08 -3.62 0.91
C ILE A 284 6.90 -4.32 2.26
N TYR A 285 6.22 -3.69 3.21
CA TYR A 285 5.96 -4.34 4.51
C TYR A 285 5.03 -5.55 4.40
N ALA A 286 4.06 -5.52 3.49
CA ALA A 286 3.14 -6.64 3.29
C ALA A 286 3.82 -7.88 2.65
N LEU A 287 4.76 -7.66 1.73
CA LEU A 287 5.23 -8.68 0.80
C LEU A 287 6.75 -8.92 0.81
N GLY A 288 7.52 -8.14 1.57
CA GLY A 288 8.98 -8.23 1.63
C GLY A 288 9.49 -9.61 2.05
N ASP A 289 8.79 -10.30 2.95
CA ASP A 289 9.14 -11.66 3.36
C ASP A 289 8.59 -12.76 2.44
N VAL A 290 7.77 -12.39 1.46
CA VAL A 290 7.25 -13.30 0.43
C VAL A 290 8.22 -13.34 -0.74
N SER A 291 8.46 -12.22 -1.42
CA SER A 291 9.32 -12.17 -2.63
C SER A 291 10.63 -11.41 -2.46
N GLY A 292 10.81 -10.64 -1.38
CA GLY A 292 11.82 -9.58 -1.27
C GLY A 292 11.28 -8.19 -1.66
N ALA A 293 10.05 -8.12 -2.19
CA ALA A 293 9.36 -6.89 -2.59
C ALA A 293 10.21 -5.95 -3.46
N HIS A 294 10.76 -6.47 -4.56
CA HIS A 294 11.63 -5.67 -5.43
C HIS A 294 10.83 -4.59 -6.17
N PHE A 295 9.68 -4.97 -6.72
CA PHE A 295 8.69 -4.16 -7.44
C PHE A 295 9.23 -3.23 -8.55
N ASN A 296 10.49 -3.42 -8.92
CA ASN A 296 11.25 -2.54 -9.78
C ASN A 296 12.37 -3.36 -10.47
N PRO A 297 12.41 -3.37 -11.82
CA PRO A 297 13.46 -4.09 -12.54
C PRO A 297 14.88 -3.56 -12.26
N ALA A 298 15.04 -2.26 -12.01
CA ALA A 298 16.34 -1.68 -11.63
C ALA A 298 16.80 -2.13 -10.24
N VAL A 299 15.87 -2.25 -9.28
CA VAL A 299 16.16 -2.83 -7.96
C VAL A 299 16.50 -4.31 -8.06
N THR A 300 15.74 -5.07 -8.86
CA THR A 300 16.03 -6.50 -9.12
C THR A 300 17.42 -6.68 -9.72
N LEU A 301 17.78 -5.83 -10.71
CA LEU A 301 19.12 -5.80 -11.28
C LEU A 301 20.17 -5.45 -10.22
N ALA A 302 19.94 -4.43 -9.40
CA ALA A 302 20.89 -4.01 -8.37
C ALA A 302 21.17 -5.13 -7.35
N ILE A 303 20.13 -5.79 -6.86
CA ILE A 303 20.24 -6.94 -5.94
C ILE A 303 20.99 -8.09 -6.61
N PHE A 304 20.64 -8.43 -7.85
CA PHE A 304 21.32 -9.47 -8.61
C PHE A 304 22.81 -9.14 -8.83
N ALA A 305 23.10 -7.94 -9.33
CA ALA A 305 24.45 -7.48 -9.64
C ALA A 305 25.31 -7.30 -8.39
N SER A 306 24.72 -7.07 -7.21
CA SER A 306 25.43 -6.99 -5.93
C SER A 306 26.13 -8.32 -5.57
N GLY A 307 25.61 -9.46 -6.06
CA GLY A 307 26.11 -10.79 -5.71
C GLY A 307 25.83 -11.20 -4.26
N ARG A 308 24.99 -10.46 -3.53
CA ARG A 308 24.70 -10.71 -2.11
C ARG A 308 23.49 -11.59 -1.84
N CYS A 309 22.67 -11.86 -2.85
CA CYS A 309 21.48 -12.69 -2.72
C CYS A 309 21.62 -13.97 -3.56
N ALA A 310 22.14 -15.05 -2.96
CA ALA A 310 22.38 -16.32 -3.65
C ALA A 310 21.09 -16.98 -4.19
N GLN A 311 19.93 -16.67 -3.59
CA GLN A 311 18.64 -17.21 -4.00
C GLN A 311 18.11 -16.56 -5.30
N LEU A 312 18.62 -15.40 -5.68
CA LEU A 312 18.20 -14.67 -6.88
C LEU A 312 19.03 -15.12 -8.09
N THR A 313 18.66 -16.26 -8.68
CA THR A 313 19.27 -16.75 -9.92
C THR A 313 18.92 -15.84 -11.11
N PRO A 314 19.70 -15.87 -12.22
CA PRO A 314 19.38 -15.07 -13.41
C PRO A 314 17.97 -15.33 -13.95
N GLY A 315 17.53 -16.59 -13.93
CA GLY A 315 16.17 -16.97 -14.33
C GLY A 315 15.10 -16.39 -13.40
N LYS A 316 15.34 -16.44 -12.09
CA LYS A 316 14.43 -15.84 -11.10
C LYS A 316 14.34 -14.32 -11.23
N ALA A 317 15.48 -13.65 -11.41
CA ALA A 317 15.54 -12.21 -11.68
C ALA A 317 14.73 -11.85 -12.95
N GLY A 318 14.88 -12.61 -14.03
CA GLY A 318 14.09 -12.44 -15.25
C GLY A 318 12.59 -12.61 -15.05
N MET A 319 12.18 -13.63 -14.27
CA MET A 319 10.76 -13.84 -13.95
C MET A 319 10.18 -12.72 -13.08
N TYR A 320 10.93 -12.22 -12.11
CA TYR A 320 10.54 -11.07 -11.29
C TYR A 320 10.33 -9.83 -12.15
N ILE A 321 11.29 -9.51 -13.03
CA ILE A 321 11.20 -8.40 -13.97
C ILE A 321 9.96 -8.54 -14.87
N GLY A 322 9.70 -9.75 -15.38
CA GLY A 322 8.51 -10.03 -16.19
C GLY A 322 7.20 -9.79 -15.41
N ALA A 323 7.12 -10.26 -14.16
CA ALA A 323 5.97 -10.06 -13.29
C ALA A 323 5.74 -8.57 -12.97
N GLN A 324 6.81 -7.83 -12.68
CA GLN A 324 6.77 -6.40 -12.40
C GLN A 324 6.27 -5.61 -13.62
N ILE A 325 6.84 -5.87 -14.80
CA ILE A 325 6.41 -5.22 -16.05
C ILE A 325 4.93 -5.51 -16.33
N LEU A 326 4.49 -6.77 -16.18
CA LEU A 326 3.09 -7.12 -16.38
C LEU A 326 2.18 -6.40 -15.37
N GLY A 327 2.58 -6.34 -14.10
CA GLY A 327 1.86 -5.59 -13.05
C GLY A 327 1.74 -4.11 -13.40
N GLY A 328 2.83 -3.50 -13.86
CA GLY A 328 2.85 -2.09 -14.28
C GLY A 328 1.97 -1.81 -15.49
N VAL A 329 1.99 -2.68 -16.51
CA VAL A 329 1.13 -2.53 -17.69
C VAL A 329 -0.35 -2.66 -17.33
N VAL A 330 -0.73 -3.67 -16.54
CA VAL A 330 -2.12 -3.87 -16.11
C VAL A 330 -2.60 -2.68 -15.26
N ALA A 331 -1.78 -2.21 -14.33
CA ALA A 331 -2.08 -1.02 -13.53
C ALA A 331 -2.22 0.24 -14.39
N ALA A 332 -1.43 0.35 -15.45
CA ALA A 332 -1.47 1.53 -16.31
C ALA A 332 -2.76 1.63 -17.11
N PHE A 333 -3.21 0.52 -17.68
CA PHE A 333 -4.53 0.46 -18.30
C PHE A 333 -5.66 0.64 -17.27
N MET A 334 -5.48 0.16 -16.03
CA MET A 334 -6.45 0.33 -14.95
C MET A 334 -6.65 1.81 -14.58
N TYR A 335 -5.58 2.57 -14.29
CA TYR A 335 -5.75 3.99 -13.99
C TYR A 335 -6.30 4.77 -15.19
N SER A 336 -5.89 4.39 -16.41
CA SER A 336 -6.36 5.06 -17.63
C SER A 336 -7.85 4.84 -17.82
N PHE A 337 -8.34 3.62 -17.60
CA PHE A 337 -9.76 3.30 -17.61
C PHE A 337 -10.54 4.08 -16.55
N ILE A 338 -10.04 4.12 -15.31
CA ILE A 338 -10.65 4.91 -14.22
C ILE A 338 -10.75 6.38 -14.61
N TYR A 339 -9.75 6.93 -15.31
CA TYR A 339 -9.74 8.29 -15.83
C TYR A 339 -10.27 8.41 -17.27
N VAL A 340 -11.20 7.54 -17.67
CA VAL A 340 -11.97 7.66 -18.92
C VAL A 340 -11.04 7.74 -20.16
N GLY A 341 -10.03 6.89 -20.18
CA GLY A 341 -9.04 6.79 -21.26
C GLY A 341 -7.91 7.82 -21.20
N GLN A 342 -7.85 8.70 -20.21
CA GLN A 342 -6.74 9.64 -20.08
C GLN A 342 -5.42 8.92 -19.74
N SER A 343 -4.31 9.48 -20.21
CA SER A 343 -2.95 9.05 -19.89
C SER A 343 -2.03 10.26 -19.94
N PHE A 344 -0.74 10.04 -19.65
CA PHE A 344 0.27 11.08 -19.68
C PHE A 344 1.58 10.52 -20.28
N PRO A 345 2.37 11.36 -20.97
CA PRO A 345 3.59 10.92 -21.62
C PRO A 345 4.78 10.88 -20.64
N LEU A 346 5.75 10.00 -20.94
CA LEU A 346 7.11 10.14 -20.43
C LEU A 346 7.85 11.26 -21.17
N GLY A 347 8.84 11.86 -20.52
CA GLY A 347 9.76 12.82 -21.12
C GLY A 347 10.05 14.01 -20.21
N PRO A 348 10.84 14.97 -20.70
CA PRO A 348 11.11 16.19 -19.97
C PRO A 348 9.82 16.94 -19.64
N VAL A 349 9.68 17.39 -18.40
CA VAL A 349 8.52 18.14 -17.90
C VAL A 349 8.81 19.64 -18.00
N GLY A 350 7.82 20.41 -18.48
CA GLY A 350 7.95 21.86 -18.66
C GLY A 350 9.04 22.21 -19.68
N SER A 351 9.96 23.10 -19.30
CA SER A 351 11.10 23.53 -20.11
C SER A 351 12.36 22.67 -19.91
N SER A 352 12.25 21.55 -19.20
CA SER A 352 13.39 20.68 -18.93
C SER A 352 13.92 20.01 -20.21
N THR A 353 15.19 19.61 -20.17
CA THR A 353 15.88 18.96 -21.29
C THR A 353 16.12 17.47 -21.01
N TRP A 354 16.45 16.70 -22.05
CA TRP A 354 16.79 15.29 -21.89
C TRP A 354 18.06 15.06 -21.06
N SER A 355 19.02 15.98 -21.03
CA SER A 355 20.19 15.84 -20.13
C SER A 355 19.79 15.96 -18.67
N GLN A 356 18.82 16.82 -18.33
CA GLN A 356 18.25 16.90 -16.99
C GLN A 356 17.49 15.62 -16.63
N VAL A 357 16.73 15.04 -17.57
CA VAL A 357 16.07 13.73 -17.37
C VAL A 357 17.08 12.62 -17.12
N ILE A 358 18.17 12.57 -17.87
CA ILE A 358 19.25 11.58 -17.70
C ILE A 358 19.81 11.64 -16.28
N VAL A 359 20.18 12.84 -15.82
CA VAL A 359 20.74 13.02 -14.48
C VAL A 359 19.70 12.63 -13.42
N ALA A 360 18.46 13.09 -13.57
CA ALA A 360 17.37 12.82 -12.65
C ALA A 360 17.12 11.31 -12.47
N GLU A 361 16.83 10.60 -13.56
CA GLU A 361 16.47 9.18 -13.49
C GLU A 361 17.64 8.30 -13.05
N VAL A 362 18.88 8.57 -13.50
CA VAL A 362 20.05 7.79 -13.08
C VAL A 362 20.33 7.99 -11.58
N VAL A 363 20.39 9.23 -11.09
CA VAL A 363 20.80 9.54 -9.71
C VAL A 363 19.77 9.08 -8.69
N PHE A 364 18.49 9.29 -8.95
CA PHE A 364 17.45 8.92 -8.00
C PHE A 364 17.09 7.43 -8.06
N THR A 365 17.29 6.75 -9.20
CA THR A 365 17.22 5.28 -9.23
C THR A 365 18.42 4.65 -8.55
N PHE A 366 19.61 5.27 -8.69
CA PHE A 366 20.78 4.93 -7.88
C PHE A 366 20.48 5.05 -6.40
N LEU A 367 19.93 6.18 -5.93
CA LEU A 367 19.57 6.39 -4.53
C LEU A 367 18.64 5.30 -4.02
N LEU A 368 17.54 5.05 -4.73
CA LEU A 368 16.57 4.01 -4.38
C LEU A 368 17.23 2.63 -4.29
N SER A 369 17.95 2.23 -5.33
CA SER A 369 18.57 0.91 -5.42
C SER A 369 19.69 0.72 -4.39
N PHE A 370 20.48 1.78 -4.14
CA PHE A 370 21.55 1.77 -3.15
C PHE A 370 20.99 1.63 -1.73
N VAL A 371 19.92 2.38 -1.41
CA VAL A 371 19.24 2.26 -0.12
C VAL A 371 18.67 0.86 0.06
N VAL A 372 18.03 0.26 -0.96
CA VAL A 372 17.57 -1.13 -0.89
C VAL A 372 18.72 -2.09 -0.53
N LEU A 373 19.88 -1.97 -1.20
CA LEU A 373 21.03 -2.81 -0.92
C LEU A 373 21.52 -2.64 0.53
N CYS A 374 21.59 -1.41 1.04
CA CYS A 374 21.99 -1.14 2.41
C CYS A 374 20.97 -1.69 3.43
N VAL A 375 19.69 -1.31 3.33
CA VAL A 375 18.73 -1.52 4.43
C VAL A 375 18.00 -2.85 4.36
N ALA A 376 18.05 -3.56 3.23
CA ALA A 376 17.37 -4.85 3.06
C ALA A 376 18.33 -6.02 2.76
N VAL A 377 19.50 -5.76 2.16
CA VAL A 377 20.41 -6.82 1.70
C VAL A 377 21.68 -6.95 2.54
N SER A 378 22.32 -5.84 2.95
CA SER A 378 23.56 -5.90 3.72
C SER A 378 23.33 -6.55 5.10
N PRO A 379 24.07 -7.60 5.48
CA PRO A 379 23.96 -8.18 6.81
C PRO A 379 24.30 -7.20 7.94
N ARG A 380 25.06 -6.13 7.66
CA ARG A 380 25.50 -5.16 8.66
C ARG A 380 24.54 -4.00 8.87
N THR A 381 23.94 -3.50 7.78
CA THR A 381 23.07 -2.31 7.81
C THR A 381 21.60 -2.61 7.58
N LYS A 382 21.24 -3.89 7.38
CA LYS A 382 19.86 -4.34 7.29
C LYS A 382 19.06 -3.87 8.50
N SER A 383 17.94 -3.19 8.23
CA SER A 383 17.02 -2.73 9.26
C SER A 383 15.88 -3.72 9.42
N SER A 384 15.58 -4.12 10.66
CA SER A 384 14.48 -5.04 10.95
C SER A 384 13.09 -4.42 10.77
N HIS A 385 12.96 -3.12 11.02
CA HIS A 385 11.64 -2.47 11.08
C HIS A 385 11.52 -1.18 10.25
N MET A 386 12.63 -0.57 9.82
CA MET A 386 12.61 0.71 9.08
C MET A 386 12.86 0.55 7.58
N PHE A 387 13.19 -0.65 7.10
CA PHE A 387 13.58 -0.90 5.71
C PHE A 387 12.54 -0.38 4.71
N GLY A 388 11.25 -0.69 4.91
CA GLY A 388 10.18 -0.26 4.02
C GLY A 388 10.02 1.26 4.00
N LEU A 389 10.08 1.92 5.17
CA LEU A 389 9.98 3.37 5.27
C LEU A 389 11.17 4.06 4.60
N LEU A 390 12.39 3.55 4.79
CA LEU A 390 13.59 4.12 4.19
C LEU A 390 13.56 3.98 2.66
N ILE A 391 13.16 2.83 2.13
CA ILE A 391 13.00 2.60 0.68
C ILE A 391 11.90 3.49 0.10
N GLY A 392 10.73 3.56 0.75
CA GLY A 392 9.65 4.45 0.31
C GLY A 392 10.03 5.93 0.37
N SER A 393 10.80 6.34 1.38
CA SER A 393 11.28 7.72 1.52
C SER A 393 12.14 8.14 0.33
N CYS A 394 12.90 7.24 -0.31
CA CYS A 394 13.62 7.54 -1.55
C CYS A 394 12.67 7.98 -2.68
N VAL A 395 11.48 7.39 -2.78
CA VAL A 395 10.45 7.78 -3.76
C VAL A 395 9.84 9.13 -3.41
N THR A 396 9.63 9.44 -2.13
CA THR A 396 9.22 10.79 -1.70
C THR A 396 10.26 11.82 -2.14
N VAL A 397 11.54 11.57 -1.84
CA VAL A 397 12.63 12.48 -2.22
C VAL A 397 12.70 12.63 -3.74
N GLY A 398 12.69 11.53 -4.49
CA GLY A 398 12.72 11.57 -5.96
C GLY A 398 11.52 12.32 -6.56
N GLY A 399 10.31 11.98 -6.14
CA GLY A 399 9.10 12.63 -6.67
C GLY A 399 9.07 14.14 -6.43
N PHE A 400 9.50 14.62 -5.26
CA PHE A 400 9.56 16.06 -4.98
C PHE A 400 10.78 16.76 -5.61
N ALA A 401 11.95 16.10 -5.65
CA ALA A 401 13.17 16.71 -6.16
C ALA A 401 13.22 16.79 -7.69
N ILE A 402 12.71 15.77 -8.39
CA ILE A 402 12.84 15.64 -9.84
C ILE A 402 11.53 15.38 -10.59
N GLY A 403 10.38 15.27 -9.90
CA GLY A 403 9.08 15.09 -10.56
C GLY A 403 8.76 16.19 -11.59
N GLY A 404 9.15 17.45 -11.29
CA GLY A 404 9.03 18.58 -12.23
C GLY A 404 10.05 18.59 -13.38
N ILE A 405 10.96 17.60 -13.45
CA ILE A 405 12.01 17.49 -14.47
C ILE A 405 11.76 16.30 -15.39
N SER A 406 11.64 15.09 -14.83
CA SER A 406 11.48 13.83 -15.58
C SER A 406 10.15 13.11 -15.30
N GLY A 407 9.35 13.62 -14.36
CA GLY A 407 8.23 12.86 -13.79
C GLY A 407 8.64 11.90 -12.66
N GLY A 408 9.94 11.68 -12.44
CA GLY A 408 10.48 10.85 -11.35
C GLY A 408 10.02 9.39 -11.43
N SER A 409 10.27 8.72 -12.55
CA SER A 409 9.77 7.35 -12.80
C SER A 409 10.50 6.30 -11.95
N LEU A 410 11.84 6.37 -11.93
CA LEU A 410 12.75 5.60 -11.07
C LEU A 410 12.62 4.08 -11.16
N ASN A 411 11.89 3.57 -12.15
CA ASN A 411 11.44 2.20 -12.21
C ASN A 411 11.03 1.82 -13.64
N PRO A 412 11.74 0.86 -14.27
CA PRO A 412 11.41 0.42 -15.62
C PRO A 412 9.98 -0.11 -15.77
N ALA A 413 9.38 -0.71 -14.74
CA ALA A 413 8.00 -1.17 -14.80
C ALA A 413 6.99 -0.01 -14.75
N VAL A 414 7.31 1.09 -14.05
CA VAL A 414 6.52 2.34 -14.07
C VAL A 414 6.64 2.97 -15.47
N SER A 415 7.86 3.10 -15.99
CA SER A 415 8.15 3.64 -17.32
C SER A 415 7.44 2.88 -18.43
N VAL A 416 7.53 1.55 -18.44
CA VAL A 416 6.86 0.69 -19.42
C VAL A 416 5.34 0.77 -19.26
N GLY A 417 4.81 0.78 -18.04
CA GLY A 417 3.38 0.94 -17.78
C GLY A 417 2.83 2.25 -18.37
N ILE A 418 3.42 3.39 -18.00
CA ILE A 418 3.00 4.72 -18.47
C ILE A 418 2.99 4.77 -19.99
N ALA A 419 4.08 4.34 -20.64
CA ALA A 419 4.18 4.36 -22.09
C ALA A 419 3.16 3.43 -22.77
N SER A 420 2.85 2.28 -22.16
CA SER A 420 1.86 1.32 -22.69
C SER A 420 0.45 1.90 -22.72
N ALA A 421 0.00 2.52 -21.62
CA ALA A 421 -1.29 3.20 -21.61
C ALA A 421 -1.28 4.41 -22.55
N ASN A 422 -0.18 5.16 -22.60
CA ASN A 422 -0.08 6.36 -23.42
C ASN A 422 -0.02 6.09 -24.92
N LEU A 423 0.29 4.86 -25.37
CA LEU A 423 0.18 4.46 -26.78
C LEU A 423 -1.25 4.68 -27.32
N LEU A 424 -2.28 4.44 -26.50
CA LEU A 424 -3.67 4.63 -26.88
C LEU A 424 -3.99 6.11 -27.22
N ASN A 425 -3.19 7.03 -26.68
CA ASN A 425 -3.34 8.47 -26.87
C ASN A 425 -2.22 9.07 -27.76
N GLY A 426 -1.65 8.26 -28.66
CA GLY A 426 -0.62 8.71 -29.61
C GLY A 426 0.79 8.86 -29.01
N GLY A 427 1.01 8.30 -27.83
CA GLY A 427 2.30 8.27 -27.15
C GLY A 427 3.36 7.45 -27.87
N LEU A 428 4.63 7.67 -27.49
CA LEU A 428 5.78 6.99 -28.10
C LEU A 428 6.40 6.00 -27.13
N PHE A 429 6.29 4.70 -27.42
CA PHE A 429 6.76 3.64 -26.54
C PHE A 429 8.29 3.64 -26.34
N TYR A 430 9.07 4.07 -27.33
CA TYR A 430 10.53 4.09 -27.22
C TYR A 430 11.04 4.93 -26.04
N LYS A 431 10.25 5.90 -25.56
CA LYS A 431 10.59 6.68 -24.37
C LYS A 431 10.70 5.80 -23.12
N ALA A 432 9.91 4.74 -23.02
CA ALA A 432 10.05 3.75 -21.94
C ALA A 432 11.40 3.03 -22.01
N LEU A 433 11.89 2.74 -23.22
CA LEU A 433 13.20 2.09 -23.40
C LEU A 433 14.34 3.02 -22.98
N VAL A 434 14.24 4.31 -23.30
CA VAL A 434 15.20 5.33 -22.86
C VAL A 434 15.21 5.42 -21.34
N TYR A 435 14.05 5.61 -20.70
CA TYR A 435 13.94 5.65 -19.23
C TYR A 435 14.45 4.37 -18.59
N SER A 436 14.04 3.20 -19.10
CA SER A 436 14.47 1.90 -18.58
C SER A 436 15.99 1.75 -18.63
N ALA A 437 16.65 2.20 -19.70
CA ALA A 437 18.10 2.16 -19.80
C ALA A 437 18.78 3.04 -18.72
N LEU A 438 18.23 4.23 -18.46
CA LEU A 438 18.72 5.16 -17.44
C LEU A 438 18.53 4.62 -16.02
N GLU A 439 17.34 4.07 -15.74
CA GLU A 439 16.99 3.49 -14.45
C GLU A 439 17.85 2.24 -14.17
N LEU A 440 18.02 1.36 -15.16
CA LEU A 440 18.91 0.20 -15.05
C LEU A 440 20.37 0.62 -14.85
N ALA A 441 20.83 1.71 -15.49
CA ALA A 441 22.16 2.25 -15.26
C ALA A 441 22.32 2.76 -13.82
N GLY A 442 21.31 3.45 -13.27
CA GLY A 442 21.28 3.85 -11.86
C GLY A 442 21.35 2.64 -10.91
N GLY A 443 20.56 1.60 -11.17
CA GLY A 443 20.58 0.35 -10.39
C GLY A 443 21.92 -0.39 -10.46
N ALA A 444 22.53 -0.47 -11.65
CA ALA A 444 23.86 -1.08 -11.83
C ALA A 444 24.96 -0.28 -11.11
N ALA A 445 24.92 1.05 -11.20
CA ALA A 445 25.83 1.92 -10.47
C ALA A 445 25.69 1.75 -8.95
N ALA A 446 24.45 1.59 -8.45
CA ALA A 446 24.20 1.32 -7.04
C ALA A 446 24.84 0.01 -6.57
N ALA A 447 24.72 -1.06 -7.35
CA ALA A 447 25.39 -2.32 -7.05
C ALA A 447 26.92 -2.20 -7.03
N GLY A 448 27.50 -1.44 -7.98
CA GLY A 448 28.94 -1.16 -8.03
C GLY A 448 29.44 -0.41 -6.80
N ILE A 449 28.80 0.71 -6.45
CA ILE A 449 29.17 1.50 -5.26
C ILE A 449 28.92 0.73 -3.97
N PHE A 450 27.83 -0.04 -3.89
CA PHE A 450 27.56 -0.89 -2.74
C PHE A 450 28.68 -1.91 -2.51
N LYS A 451 29.19 -2.57 -3.56
CA LYS A 451 30.34 -3.49 -3.42
C LYS A 451 31.60 -2.79 -2.91
N LEU A 452 31.86 -1.56 -3.34
CA LEU A 452 33.02 -0.79 -2.90
C LEU A 452 32.91 -0.28 -1.46
N THR A 453 31.70 0.02 -1.00
CA THR A 453 31.44 0.59 0.33
C THR A 453 31.13 -0.45 1.40
N HIS A 454 30.80 -1.67 0.98
CA HIS A 454 30.43 -2.80 1.84
C HIS A 454 31.26 -4.06 1.49
N ASP A 455 32.54 -3.88 1.18
CA ASP A 455 33.48 -4.95 0.81
C ASP A 455 33.60 -6.01 1.92
N VAL A 456 33.65 -5.58 3.19
CA VAL A 456 33.75 -6.45 4.39
C VAL A 456 32.59 -7.45 4.54
N ASP A 457 31.44 -7.21 3.90
CA ASP A 457 30.33 -8.17 3.92
C ASP A 457 30.70 -9.49 3.18
N LEU A 458 31.77 -9.52 2.35
CA LEU A 458 32.27 -10.75 1.70
C LEU A 458 32.97 -11.66 2.71
N ASP A 459 33.81 -11.09 3.58
CA ASP A 459 34.58 -11.82 4.58
C ASP A 459 33.69 -12.52 5.63
N MET A 460 32.54 -11.92 5.95
CA MET A 460 31.58 -12.48 6.89
C MET A 460 30.85 -13.70 6.30
N ALA A 461 30.47 -13.65 5.02
CA ALA A 461 29.81 -14.77 4.35
C ALA A 461 30.76 -15.96 4.14
N GLU A 462 32.07 -15.72 3.97
CA GLU A 462 33.09 -16.76 3.98
C GLU A 462 33.34 -17.33 5.38
N LYS A 463 33.35 -16.49 6.42
CA LYS A 463 33.47 -16.94 7.81
C LYS A 463 32.29 -17.77 8.28
N GLU A 464 31.06 -17.41 7.93
CA GLU A 464 29.88 -18.24 8.27
C GLU A 464 29.92 -19.61 7.59
N LYS A 465 30.44 -19.71 6.37
CA LYS A 465 30.67 -20.99 5.67
C LYS A 465 31.78 -21.85 6.27
N LEU A 466 32.70 -21.25 7.03
CA LEU A 466 33.79 -21.96 7.70
C LEU A 466 33.41 -22.45 9.10
N VAL A 467 32.31 -21.93 9.67
CA VAL A 467 31.83 -22.24 11.02
C VAL A 467 30.59 -23.15 10.99
N ALA A 468 29.87 -23.22 9.87
CA ALA A 468 28.83 -24.21 9.58
C ALA A 468 29.42 -25.50 9.00
#